data_AF-L2GQ29-F1
#
_entry.id   AF-L2GQ29-F1
#
_cell.length_a   1.000
_cell.length_b   1.000
_cell.length_c   1.000
_cell.angle_alpha   90.00
_cell.angle_beta   90.00
_cell.angle_gamma   90.00
#
_symmetry.space_group_name_H-M   'P 1'
#
loop_
_entity.id
_entity.type
_entity.pdbx_description
1 polymer ?
#
loop_
_entity_poly.entity_id
_entity_poly.type
_entity_poly.pdbx_seq_one_letter_code
_entity_poly.pdbx_strand_id
1 'polypeptide(L)'
;MEDLRSLVQNEEHEKILQLASPEYNRYKVIAAIQLEKYEEALLYASKASFELAYIHYKLKNFKKALKVLRKLSGKQADILKSQCLYFLGYYSDAYGLLSRHGNSDEFAVNLAAMEALAFLNNKIKPSLFTSKDTKMLSKVLKLRFTDPECLLEGEYNESFKFIEDERKWVQIMMGLHNKYEMENSCIQKQLKNLSEVYADSFSKRETEIFNFNIGRENTIAKPVLFQSNFIANNTKSDYQIFKDYQVNTNEYVSGKKTFQPFHDRLRLLKCLIIAKRKPTKERSMKIIKALEKVEESTEKKVLNLLASDLPEDEFQKKALDLIFQVPEEQ
;
A
#
# COMPACT_ATOMS: atom_id res chain seq x y z
N MET A 1 35.59 -35.13 12.56
CA MET A 1 34.28 -34.57 12.13
C MET A 1 33.68 -33.91 13.35
N GLU A 2 33.48 -32.59 13.33
CA GLU A 2 32.70 -31.92 14.37
C GLU A 2 31.26 -32.49 14.34
N ASP A 3 30.69 -32.77 15.51
CA ASP A 3 29.34 -33.33 15.62
C ASP A 3 28.32 -32.22 15.27
N LEU A 4 27.43 -32.48 14.32
CA LEU A 4 26.35 -31.56 13.98
C LEU A 4 25.53 -31.14 15.21
N ARG A 5 25.35 -32.05 16.17
CA ARG A 5 24.62 -31.72 17.40
C ARG A 5 25.30 -30.63 18.21
N SER A 6 26.63 -30.66 18.32
CA SER A 6 27.37 -29.62 19.05
C SER A 6 27.28 -28.28 18.32
N LEU A 7 27.39 -28.29 16.99
CA LEU A 7 27.26 -27.06 16.18
C LEU A 7 25.88 -26.40 16.33
N VAL A 8 24.81 -27.20 16.37
CA VAL A 8 23.44 -26.69 16.55
C VAL A 8 23.22 -26.16 17.96
N GLN A 9 23.72 -26.86 18.99
CA GLN A 9 23.58 -26.43 20.39
C GLN A 9 24.36 -25.13 20.69
N ASN A 10 25.52 -24.96 20.06
CA ASN A 10 26.37 -23.78 20.22
C ASN A 10 26.01 -22.63 19.28
N GLU A 11 24.94 -22.77 18.48
CA GLU A 11 24.51 -21.77 17.49
C GLU A 11 25.63 -21.38 16.50
N GLU A 12 26.50 -22.32 16.14
CA GLU A 12 27.64 -22.11 15.24
C GLU A 12 27.20 -22.08 13.77
N HIS A 13 26.33 -21.12 13.44
CA HIS A 13 25.62 -21.04 12.15
C HIS A 13 26.56 -20.96 10.94
N GLU A 14 27.66 -20.22 11.01
CA GLU A 14 28.63 -20.14 9.92
C GLU A 14 29.31 -21.49 9.63
N LYS A 15 29.62 -22.28 10.67
CA LYS A 15 30.20 -23.62 10.49
C LYS A 15 29.18 -24.60 9.92
N ILE A 16 27.91 -24.51 10.33
CA ILE A 16 26.83 -25.34 9.79
C ILE A 16 26.69 -25.14 8.27
N LEU A 17 26.85 -23.90 7.76
CA LEU A 17 26.80 -23.62 6.32
C LEU A 17 27.91 -24.31 5.53
N GLN A 18 29.09 -24.49 6.12
CA GLN A 18 30.27 -25.08 5.49
C GLN A 18 30.22 -26.60 5.37
N LEU A 19 29.26 -27.28 5.99
CA LEU A 19 29.15 -28.75 5.94
C LEU A 19 28.94 -29.23 4.49
N ALA A 20 29.80 -30.11 3.96
CA ALA A 20 29.82 -30.39 2.52
C ALA A 20 28.56 -31.12 1.98
N SER A 21 27.91 -31.96 2.78
CA SER A 21 26.84 -32.85 2.32
C SER A 21 25.46 -32.16 2.19
N PRO A 22 24.69 -32.42 1.11
CA PRO A 22 23.31 -31.94 0.97
C PRO A 22 22.35 -32.42 2.06
N GLU A 23 22.66 -33.50 2.77
CA GLU A 23 21.82 -34.01 3.86
C GLU A 23 21.65 -32.99 5.01
N TYR A 24 22.61 -32.07 5.14
CA TYR A 24 22.59 -31.00 6.14
C TYR A 24 21.78 -29.78 5.71
N ASN A 25 21.21 -29.76 4.50
CA ASN A 25 20.48 -28.59 3.97
C ASN A 25 19.37 -28.10 4.90
N ARG A 26 18.68 -29.01 5.63
CA ARG A 26 17.66 -28.64 6.62
C ARG A 26 18.21 -27.82 7.80
N TYR A 27 19.49 -27.95 8.12
CA TYR A 27 20.17 -27.14 9.14
C TYR A 27 20.79 -25.90 8.52
N LYS A 28 21.36 -26.02 7.32
CA LYS A 28 21.91 -24.88 6.57
C LYS A 28 20.88 -23.80 6.28
N VAL A 29 19.65 -24.19 5.91
CA VAL A 29 18.57 -23.21 5.68
C VAL A 29 18.26 -22.42 6.95
N ILE A 30 18.24 -23.07 8.11
CA ILE A 30 18.00 -22.42 9.40
C ILE A 30 19.18 -21.50 9.75
N ALA A 31 20.41 -21.98 9.62
CA ALA A 31 21.62 -21.19 9.86
C ALA A 31 21.69 -19.95 8.95
N ALA A 32 21.41 -20.09 7.66
CA ALA A 32 21.36 -18.97 6.71
C ALA A 32 20.27 -17.96 7.08
N ILE A 33 19.10 -18.42 7.57
CA ILE A 33 18.02 -17.53 8.06
C ILE A 33 18.47 -16.75 9.29
N GLN A 34 19.14 -17.39 10.26
CA GLN A 34 19.62 -16.74 11.48
C GLN A 34 20.72 -15.72 11.21
N LEU A 35 21.54 -15.97 10.18
CA LEU A 35 22.54 -15.02 9.69
C LEU A 35 21.96 -13.95 8.74
N GLU A 36 20.62 -13.91 8.58
CA GLU A 36 19.90 -13.01 7.67
C GLU A 36 20.32 -13.10 6.19
N LYS A 37 20.99 -14.19 5.79
CA LYS A 37 21.41 -14.48 4.40
C LYS A 37 20.25 -15.11 3.62
N TYR A 38 19.13 -14.39 3.48
CA TYR A 38 17.88 -14.92 2.94
C TYR A 38 17.97 -15.42 1.49
N GLU A 39 18.74 -14.76 0.62
CA GLU A 39 18.93 -15.21 -0.77
C GLU A 39 19.74 -16.52 -0.83
N GLU A 40 20.75 -16.67 0.03
CA GLU A 40 21.51 -17.92 0.15
C GLU A 40 20.65 -19.05 0.72
N ALA A 41 19.80 -18.74 1.70
CA ALA A 41 18.90 -19.70 2.32
C ALA A 41 17.95 -20.39 1.30
N LEU A 42 17.60 -19.71 0.19
CA LEU A 42 16.79 -20.28 -0.88
C LEU A 42 17.44 -21.53 -1.52
N LEU A 43 18.77 -21.61 -1.54
CA LEU A 43 19.52 -22.73 -2.12
C LEU A 43 19.31 -24.04 -1.33
N TYR A 44 19.07 -23.92 -0.02
CA TYR A 44 18.95 -25.05 0.90
C TYR A 44 17.50 -25.39 1.25
N ALA A 45 16.56 -24.47 1.00
CA ALA A 45 15.18 -24.59 1.41
C ALA A 45 14.40 -25.66 0.60
N SER A 46 13.58 -26.45 1.29
CA SER A 46 12.69 -27.42 0.64
C SER A 46 11.46 -26.73 0.03
N LYS A 47 11.01 -27.22 -1.14
CA LYS A 47 9.93 -26.63 -1.97
C LYS A 47 8.58 -26.44 -1.26
N ALA A 48 8.34 -27.15 -0.17
CA ALA A 48 7.09 -27.11 0.60
C ALA A 48 7.37 -27.06 2.10
N SER A 49 8.29 -26.19 2.52
CA SER A 49 8.62 -26.00 3.94
C SER A 49 8.25 -24.61 4.44
N PHE A 50 8.16 -24.49 5.76
CA PHE A 50 7.89 -23.20 6.42
C PHE A 50 9.04 -22.22 6.18
N GLU A 51 10.28 -22.69 6.21
CA GLU A 51 11.49 -21.91 5.98
C GLU A 51 11.45 -21.24 4.61
N LEU A 52 11.07 -21.95 3.55
CA LEU A 52 10.94 -21.36 2.21
C LEU A 52 9.91 -20.22 2.19
N ALA A 53 8.77 -20.41 2.86
CA ALA A 53 7.76 -19.36 2.98
C ALA A 53 8.29 -18.15 3.76
N TYR A 54 8.99 -18.39 4.88
CA TYR A 54 9.58 -17.36 5.72
C TYR A 54 10.67 -16.56 5.00
N ILE A 55 11.52 -17.23 4.23
CA ILE A 55 12.52 -16.59 3.36
C ILE A 55 11.83 -15.66 2.36
N HIS A 56 10.81 -16.15 1.65
CA HIS A 56 10.06 -15.29 0.72
C HIS A 56 9.37 -14.12 1.42
N TYR A 57 8.88 -14.30 2.65
CA TYR A 57 8.32 -13.21 3.46
C TYR A 57 9.36 -12.15 3.79
N LYS A 58 10.56 -12.54 4.27
CA LYS A 58 11.66 -11.64 4.59
C LYS A 58 12.18 -10.88 3.37
N LEU A 59 12.19 -11.52 2.20
CA LEU A 59 12.47 -10.90 0.90
C LEU A 59 11.29 -10.07 0.33
N LYS A 60 10.25 -9.79 1.14
CA LYS A 60 9.04 -9.02 0.76
C LYS A 60 8.26 -9.60 -0.44
N ASN A 61 8.50 -10.86 -0.77
CA ASN A 61 7.85 -11.60 -1.85
C ASN A 61 6.55 -12.29 -1.36
N PHE A 62 5.64 -11.53 -0.75
CA PHE A 62 4.47 -12.04 -0.01
C PHE A 62 3.55 -12.97 -0.81
N LYS A 63 3.37 -12.73 -2.13
CA LYS A 63 2.59 -13.62 -3.00
C LYS A 63 3.23 -15.00 -3.17
N LYS A 64 4.57 -15.06 -3.27
CA LYS A 64 5.30 -16.33 -3.35
C LYS A 64 5.24 -17.06 -2.01
N ALA A 65 5.43 -16.34 -0.90
CA ALA A 65 5.26 -16.88 0.45
C ALA A 65 3.88 -17.52 0.63
N LEU A 66 2.80 -16.82 0.28
CA LEU A 66 1.44 -17.35 0.34
C LEU A 66 1.23 -18.60 -0.53
N LYS A 67 1.85 -18.69 -1.70
CA LYS A 67 1.76 -19.88 -2.57
C LYS A 67 2.33 -21.12 -1.88
N VAL A 68 3.41 -20.97 -1.13
CA VAL A 68 4.01 -22.05 -0.32
C VAL A 68 3.11 -22.33 0.89
N LEU A 69 2.72 -21.30 1.64
CA LEU A 69 1.92 -21.41 2.86
C LEU A 69 0.56 -22.06 2.65
N ARG A 70 -0.06 -21.93 1.47
CA ARG A 70 -1.33 -22.62 1.14
C ARG A 70 -1.27 -24.14 1.29
N LYS A 71 -0.07 -24.72 1.20
CA LYS A 71 0.15 -26.17 1.35
C LYS A 71 0.50 -26.56 2.79
N LEU A 72 0.62 -25.59 3.70
CA LEU A 72 1.02 -25.79 5.08
C LEU A 72 -0.15 -25.50 6.02
N SER A 73 -0.21 -26.27 7.10
CA SER A 73 -1.18 -26.13 8.18
C SER A 73 -0.47 -25.92 9.52
N GLY A 74 -1.19 -25.33 10.47
CA GLY A 74 -0.71 -25.12 11.84
C GLY A 74 -0.48 -23.65 12.19
N LYS A 75 -0.37 -23.38 13.48
CA LYS A 75 -0.35 -22.02 14.06
C LYS A 75 0.72 -21.13 13.42
N GLN A 76 1.96 -21.59 13.27
CA GLN A 76 3.04 -20.81 12.67
C GLN A 76 2.75 -20.42 11.20
N ALA A 77 2.23 -21.37 10.41
CA ALA A 77 1.87 -21.11 9.03
C ALA A 77 0.73 -20.10 8.92
N ASP A 78 -0.27 -20.18 9.80
CA ASP A 78 -1.41 -19.26 9.78
C ASP A 78 -1.04 -17.85 10.25
N ILE A 79 -0.15 -17.71 11.24
CA ILE A 79 0.43 -16.42 11.63
C ILE A 79 1.16 -15.79 10.45
N LEU A 80 2.06 -16.53 9.79
CA LEU A 80 2.82 -16.00 8.65
C LEU A 80 1.93 -15.68 7.44
N LYS A 81 0.86 -16.46 7.22
CA LYS A 81 -0.18 -16.14 6.22
C LYS A 81 -0.86 -14.82 6.56
N SER A 82 -1.23 -14.61 7.82
CA SER A 82 -1.87 -13.37 8.28
C SER A 82 -0.95 -12.17 8.04
N GLN A 83 0.32 -12.27 8.41
CA GLN A 83 1.33 -11.23 8.13
C GLN A 83 1.47 -10.94 6.63
N CYS A 84 1.54 -11.98 5.78
CA CYS A 84 1.60 -11.80 4.33
C CYS A 84 0.33 -11.11 3.78
N LEU A 85 -0.85 -11.47 4.28
CA LEU A 85 -2.12 -10.86 3.89
C LEU A 85 -2.16 -9.39 4.29
N TYR A 86 -1.71 -9.05 5.49
CA TYR A 86 -1.59 -7.68 5.98
C TYR A 86 -0.75 -6.80 5.04
N PHE A 87 0.47 -7.24 4.69
CA PHE A 87 1.33 -6.47 3.77
C PHE A 87 0.80 -6.39 2.34
N LEU A 88 -0.07 -7.32 1.94
CA LEU A 88 -0.78 -7.25 0.65
C LEU A 88 -2.06 -6.42 0.71
N GLY A 89 -2.42 -5.93 1.90
CA GLY A 89 -3.60 -5.11 2.14
C GLY A 89 -4.89 -5.88 2.35
N TYR A 90 -4.88 -7.21 2.48
CA TYR A 90 -6.07 -8.00 2.77
C TYR A 90 -6.32 -8.05 4.28
N TYR A 91 -6.63 -6.89 4.87
CA TYR A 91 -6.67 -6.70 6.33
C TYR A 91 -7.77 -7.52 7.01
N SER A 92 -8.94 -7.67 6.38
CA SER A 92 -10.05 -8.45 6.96
C SER A 92 -9.74 -9.94 6.99
N ASP A 93 -9.13 -10.46 5.92
CA ASP A 93 -8.68 -11.85 5.86
C ASP A 93 -7.47 -12.09 6.79
N ALA A 94 -6.56 -11.12 6.93
CA ALA A 94 -5.45 -11.19 7.88
C ALA A 94 -5.94 -11.24 9.33
N TYR A 95 -6.87 -10.35 9.68
CA TYR A 95 -7.51 -10.29 11.00
C TYR A 95 -8.20 -11.61 11.32
N GLY A 96 -9.09 -12.07 10.44
CA GLY A 96 -9.89 -13.28 10.67
C GLY A 96 -9.07 -14.56 10.75
N LEU A 97 -7.83 -14.56 10.27
CA LEU A 97 -6.89 -15.66 10.43
C LEU A 97 -6.15 -15.56 11.77
N LEU A 98 -5.57 -14.40 12.09
CA LEU A 98 -4.82 -14.20 13.34
C LEU A 98 -5.72 -14.34 14.58
N SER A 99 -6.98 -13.88 14.49
CA SER A 99 -7.98 -13.90 15.57
C SER A 99 -8.37 -15.32 16.03
N ARG A 100 -7.97 -16.36 15.29
CA ARG A 100 -8.20 -17.77 15.66
C ARG A 100 -7.13 -18.30 16.61
N HIS A 101 -6.05 -17.56 16.79
CA HIS A 101 -4.95 -17.92 17.67
C HIS A 101 -5.05 -17.14 18.98
N GLY A 102 -4.35 -17.63 20.02
CA GLY A 102 -4.49 -17.14 21.39
C GLY A 102 -4.20 -15.64 21.59
N ASN A 103 -4.55 -15.12 22.76
CA ASN A 103 -4.46 -13.70 23.08
C ASN A 103 -3.14 -13.37 23.81
N SER A 104 -2.02 -13.33 23.08
CA SER A 104 -0.85 -12.60 23.61
C SER A 104 -0.99 -11.11 23.32
N ASP A 105 -0.25 -10.30 24.06
CA ASP A 105 -0.28 -8.85 23.87
C ASP A 105 0.20 -8.45 22.47
N GLU A 106 1.21 -9.13 21.92
CA GLU A 106 1.67 -8.86 20.55
C GLU A 106 0.61 -9.23 19.51
N PHE A 107 -0.19 -10.26 19.75
CA PHE A 107 -1.31 -10.59 18.87
C PHE A 107 -2.42 -9.55 18.97
N ALA A 108 -2.70 -9.06 20.18
CA ALA A 108 -3.67 -8.00 20.40
C ALA A 108 -3.26 -6.71 19.69
N VAL A 109 -1.99 -6.28 19.80
CA VAL A 109 -1.44 -5.13 19.06
C VAL A 109 -1.64 -5.29 17.56
N ASN A 110 -1.27 -6.44 17.00
CA ASN A 110 -1.42 -6.72 15.57
C ASN A 110 -2.89 -6.74 15.13
N LEU A 111 -3.78 -7.33 15.94
CA LEU A 111 -5.22 -7.34 15.66
C LEU A 111 -5.82 -5.93 15.69
N ALA A 112 -5.40 -5.07 16.61
CA ALA A 112 -5.81 -3.66 16.67
C ALA A 112 -5.45 -2.92 15.37
N ALA A 113 -4.21 -3.09 14.88
CA ALA A 113 -3.75 -2.50 13.63
C ALA A 113 -4.54 -3.03 12.42
N MET A 114 -4.71 -4.36 12.32
CA MET A 114 -5.49 -4.99 11.26
C MET A 114 -6.94 -4.52 11.27
N GLU A 115 -7.55 -4.38 12.44
CA GLU A 115 -8.93 -3.92 12.58
C GLU A 115 -9.09 -2.46 12.10
N ALA A 116 -8.19 -1.59 12.54
CA ALA A 116 -8.20 -0.18 12.14
C ALA A 116 -8.07 -0.01 10.63
N LEU A 117 -7.11 -0.72 10.00
CA LEU A 117 -6.92 -0.66 8.56
C LEU A 117 -8.07 -1.32 7.78
N ALA A 118 -8.65 -2.41 8.28
CA ALA A 118 -9.84 -3.01 7.70
C ALA A 118 -11.05 -2.06 7.75
N PHE A 119 -11.21 -1.29 8.84
CA PHE A 119 -12.25 -0.28 8.95
C PHE A 119 -12.04 0.86 7.95
N LEU A 120 -10.82 1.39 7.85
CA LEU A 120 -10.48 2.46 6.90
C LEU A 120 -10.67 2.02 5.45
N ASN A 121 -10.29 0.79 5.13
CA ASN A 121 -10.37 0.28 3.77
C ASN A 121 -11.82 0.10 3.26
N ASN A 122 -12.77 -0.04 4.17
CA ASN A 122 -14.19 -0.22 3.85
C ASN A 122 -14.97 1.10 3.71
N LYS A 123 -14.31 2.25 3.81
CA LYS A 123 -14.96 3.56 3.64
C LYS A 123 -15.02 3.98 2.18
N ILE A 124 -16.05 4.75 1.84
CA ILE A 124 -16.45 5.12 0.47
C ILE A 124 -15.39 5.99 -0.25
N LYS A 125 -14.52 6.68 0.51
CA LYS A 125 -13.49 7.56 -0.06
C LYS A 125 -12.13 6.82 -0.17
N PRO A 126 -11.50 6.79 -1.36
CA PRO A 126 -10.14 6.31 -1.51
C PRO A 126 -9.18 7.13 -0.62
N SER A 127 -8.46 6.47 0.28
CA SER A 127 -7.37 7.05 1.08
C SER A 127 -6.05 6.33 0.78
N LEU A 128 -4.91 6.86 1.25
CA LEU A 128 -3.61 6.16 1.19
C LEU A 128 -3.65 4.74 1.80
N PHE A 129 -4.61 4.50 2.70
CA PHE A 129 -4.83 3.22 3.37
C PHE A 129 -5.88 2.33 2.67
N THR A 130 -6.56 2.83 1.63
CA THR A 130 -7.44 1.97 0.83
C THR A 130 -6.63 0.97 0.04
N SER A 131 -6.76 -0.28 0.45
CA SER A 131 -6.22 -1.47 -0.17
C SER A 131 -7.26 -2.15 -1.08
N LYS A 132 -6.98 -3.39 -1.48
CA LYS A 132 -7.84 -4.19 -2.36
C LYS A 132 -8.94 -4.95 -1.61
N ASP A 133 -8.98 -4.87 -0.28
CA ASP A 133 -9.98 -5.63 0.47
C ASP A 133 -11.37 -5.00 0.24
N THR A 134 -12.39 -5.83 0.13
CA THR A 134 -13.79 -5.40 -0.03
C THR A 134 -14.68 -6.02 1.04
N LYS A 135 -14.07 -6.81 1.94
CA LYS A 135 -14.78 -7.53 2.98
C LYS A 135 -14.83 -6.70 4.24
N MET A 136 -16.02 -6.55 4.79
CA MET A 136 -16.22 -6.09 6.15
C MET A 136 -15.74 -7.15 7.14
N LEU A 137 -15.25 -6.71 8.30
CA LEU A 137 -14.99 -7.61 9.42
C LEU A 137 -16.30 -8.19 9.93
N SER A 138 -16.39 -9.52 10.01
CA SER A 138 -17.58 -10.21 10.50
C SER A 138 -17.72 -10.20 12.01
N LYS A 139 -16.60 -10.09 12.74
CA LYS A 139 -16.55 -10.05 14.20
C LYS A 139 -15.31 -9.30 14.66
N VAL A 140 -15.49 -8.42 15.65
CA VAL A 140 -14.41 -7.76 16.36
C VAL A 140 -14.25 -8.40 17.74
N LEU A 141 -13.03 -8.77 18.09
CA LEU A 141 -12.68 -9.30 19.41
C LEU A 141 -12.45 -8.16 20.40
N LYS A 142 -12.86 -8.38 21.65
CA LYS A 142 -12.44 -7.52 22.76
C LYS A 142 -11.00 -7.87 23.12
N LEU A 143 -10.07 -7.01 22.70
CA LEU A 143 -8.65 -7.13 23.00
C LEU A 143 -8.41 -6.90 24.49
N ARG A 144 -7.43 -7.60 25.04
CA ARG A 144 -6.97 -7.46 26.42
C ARG A 144 -5.46 -7.40 26.39
N PHE A 145 -4.91 -6.54 27.21
CA PHE A 145 -3.47 -6.32 27.33
C PHE A 145 -3.05 -6.53 28.77
N THR A 146 -1.94 -7.21 28.98
CA THR A 146 -1.29 -7.33 30.29
C THR A 146 -0.12 -6.37 30.44
N ASP A 147 0.61 -6.14 29.35
CA ASP A 147 1.74 -5.24 29.25
C ASP A 147 1.28 -3.81 28.90
N PRO A 148 1.70 -2.79 29.67
CA PRO A 148 1.34 -1.40 29.43
C PRO A 148 1.85 -0.81 28.10
N GLU A 149 3.04 -1.23 27.63
CA GLU A 149 3.58 -0.75 26.35
C GLU A 149 2.75 -1.28 25.18
N CYS A 150 2.38 -2.56 25.23
CA CYS A 150 1.49 -3.17 24.26
C CYS A 150 0.07 -2.60 24.31
N LEU A 151 -0.44 -2.27 25.51
CA LEU A 151 -1.73 -1.58 25.65
C LEU A 151 -1.71 -0.23 24.93
N LEU A 152 -0.68 0.57 25.17
CA LEU A 152 -0.47 1.85 24.49
C LEU A 152 -0.40 1.66 22.97
N GLU A 153 0.42 0.72 22.48
CA GLU A 153 0.55 0.47 21.05
C GLU A 153 -0.76 0.01 20.42
N GLY A 154 -1.53 -0.82 21.15
CA GLY A 154 -2.89 -1.23 20.79
C GLY A 154 -3.84 -0.04 20.67
N GLU A 155 -3.92 0.81 21.70
CA GLU A 155 -4.77 2.01 21.71
C GLU A 155 -4.37 3.01 20.61
N TYR A 156 -3.06 3.18 20.38
CA TYR A 156 -2.53 3.99 19.28
C TYR A 156 -2.95 3.42 17.92
N ASN A 157 -2.82 2.12 17.70
CA ASN A 157 -3.25 1.47 16.45
C ASN A 157 -4.76 1.61 16.22
N GLU A 158 -5.59 1.46 17.27
CA GLU A 158 -7.04 1.63 17.17
C GLU A 158 -7.45 3.06 16.80
N SER A 159 -6.66 4.07 17.21
CA SER A 159 -6.93 5.47 16.91
C SER A 159 -7.10 5.74 15.41
N PHE A 160 -6.38 4.98 14.56
CA PHE A 160 -6.43 5.14 13.11
C PHE A 160 -7.82 4.93 12.51
N LYS A 161 -8.75 4.25 13.19
CA LYS A 161 -10.17 4.17 12.79
C LYS A 161 -10.79 5.56 12.57
N PHE A 162 -10.28 6.57 13.26
CA PHE A 162 -10.79 7.94 13.28
C PHE A 162 -9.96 8.92 12.44
N ILE A 163 -8.94 8.48 11.70
CA ILE A 163 -7.99 9.38 11.00
C ILE A 163 -8.65 10.35 9.99
N GLU A 164 -9.85 10.03 9.50
CA GLU A 164 -10.62 10.93 8.62
C GLU A 164 -11.26 12.12 9.35
N ASP A 165 -11.52 11.99 10.65
CA ASP A 165 -11.98 13.07 11.52
C ASP A 165 -10.76 13.56 12.30
N GLU A 166 -9.99 14.44 11.67
CA GLU A 166 -8.75 14.98 12.22
C GLU A 166 -8.90 15.51 13.64
N ARG A 167 -9.97 16.28 13.92
CA ARG A 167 -10.20 16.85 15.24
C ARG A 167 -10.36 15.75 16.29
N LYS A 168 -11.19 14.75 15.98
CA LYS A 168 -11.40 13.60 16.86
C LYS A 168 -10.12 12.77 17.03
N TRP A 169 -9.38 12.54 15.95
CA TRP A 169 -8.15 11.77 15.99
C TRP A 169 -7.06 12.47 16.82
N VAL A 170 -6.85 13.77 16.63
CA VAL A 170 -5.93 14.58 17.43
C VAL A 170 -6.34 14.59 18.90
N GLN A 171 -7.64 14.71 19.22
CA GLN A 171 -8.12 14.61 20.61
C GLN A 171 -7.80 13.26 21.26
N ILE A 172 -7.99 12.15 20.54
CA ILE A 172 -7.62 10.81 21.02
C ILE A 172 -6.11 10.74 21.26
N MET A 173 -5.31 11.19 20.31
CA MET A 173 -3.85 11.19 20.40
C MET A 173 -3.33 12.03 21.56
N MET A 174 -3.90 13.22 21.80
CA MET A 174 -3.60 14.05 22.97
C MET A 174 -4.00 13.35 24.28
N GLY A 175 -5.15 12.68 24.30
CA GLY A 175 -5.58 11.87 25.44
C GLY A 175 -4.59 10.76 25.78
N LEU A 176 -4.07 10.04 24.77
CA LEU A 176 -3.03 9.03 24.95
C LEU A 176 -1.72 9.65 25.44
N HIS A 177 -1.26 10.74 24.83
CA HIS A 177 -0.04 11.42 25.26
C HIS A 177 -0.09 11.83 26.73
N ASN A 178 -1.22 12.41 27.17
CA ASN A 178 -1.42 12.83 28.56
C ASN A 178 -1.55 11.64 29.51
N LYS A 179 -2.25 10.56 29.11
CA LYS A 179 -2.47 9.37 29.93
C LYS A 179 -1.16 8.62 30.25
N TYR A 180 -0.21 8.60 29.32
CA TYR A 180 1.04 7.83 29.44
C TYR A 180 2.29 8.70 29.64
N GLU A 181 2.13 10.02 29.77
CA GLU A 181 3.22 10.99 30.07
C GLU A 181 4.47 10.83 29.17
N MET A 182 4.27 10.60 27.88
CA MET A 182 5.37 10.19 27.01
C MET A 182 6.08 11.32 26.28
N GLU A 183 7.20 11.78 26.85
CA GLU A 183 8.15 12.66 26.16
C GLU A 183 8.91 11.90 25.04
N ASN A 184 9.15 12.59 23.92
CA ASN A 184 9.87 12.12 22.74
C ASN A 184 9.28 10.89 22.00
N SER A 185 8.03 10.52 22.32
CA SER A 185 7.30 9.40 21.71
C SER A 185 6.91 9.64 20.25
N CYS A 186 6.56 8.55 19.55
CA CYS A 186 5.97 8.63 18.21
C CYS A 186 4.67 9.44 18.20
N ILE A 187 3.85 9.30 19.25
CA ILE A 187 2.59 10.05 19.45
C ILE A 187 2.89 11.55 19.56
N GLN A 188 3.84 11.95 20.42
CA GLN A 188 4.20 13.35 20.57
C GLN A 188 4.76 13.92 19.26
N LYS A 189 5.64 13.19 18.57
CA LYS A 189 6.18 13.61 17.26
C LYS A 189 5.08 13.79 16.20
N GLN A 190 4.04 12.95 16.21
CA GLN A 190 2.88 13.13 15.34
C GLN A 190 2.06 14.35 15.75
N LEU A 191 1.74 14.51 17.04
CA LEU A 191 0.98 15.65 17.54
C LEU A 191 1.66 16.99 17.23
N LYS A 192 2.99 17.07 17.34
CA LYS A 192 3.77 18.25 16.96
C LYS A 192 3.55 18.65 15.50
N ASN A 193 3.31 17.70 14.61
CA ASN A 193 3.10 18.02 13.20
C ASN A 193 1.69 18.53 12.88
N LEU A 194 0.76 18.51 13.84
CA LEU A 194 -0.68 18.69 13.61
C LEU A 194 -1.33 19.69 14.56
N SER A 195 -0.66 20.05 15.65
CA SER A 195 -1.22 20.87 16.72
C SER A 195 -0.33 22.08 17.02
N GLU A 196 -0.93 23.27 16.97
CA GLU A 196 -0.30 24.54 17.35
C GLU A 196 0.15 24.57 18.81
N VAL A 197 -0.39 23.70 19.66
CA VAL A 197 -0.07 23.60 21.10
C VAL A 197 1.43 23.39 21.35
N TYR A 198 2.17 22.87 20.38
CA TYR A 198 3.60 22.60 20.50
C TYR A 198 4.48 23.58 19.70
N ALA A 199 3.90 24.61 19.08
CA ALA A 199 4.59 25.50 18.14
C ALA A 199 5.86 26.13 18.70
N ASP A 200 5.85 26.48 19.99
CA ASP A 200 6.98 27.09 20.69
C ASP A 200 8.18 26.15 20.88
N SER A 201 7.99 24.85 20.66
CA SER A 201 9.00 23.78 20.87
C SER A 201 9.46 23.11 19.57
N PHE A 202 9.07 23.64 18.41
CA PHE A 202 9.43 23.07 17.12
C PHE A 202 10.88 23.34 16.76
N SER A 203 11.58 22.28 16.37
CA SER A 203 12.76 22.41 15.53
C SER A 203 12.38 23.02 14.17
N LYS A 204 13.35 23.61 13.47
CA LYS A 204 13.16 24.16 12.13
C LYS A 204 12.40 23.22 11.18
N ARG A 205 12.71 21.92 11.25
CA ARG A 205 12.04 20.90 10.45
C ARG A 205 10.60 20.68 10.89
N GLU A 206 10.31 20.60 12.18
CA GLU A 206 8.93 20.47 12.68
C GLU A 206 8.07 21.68 12.29
N THR A 207 8.64 22.89 12.27
CA THR A 207 7.96 24.11 11.79
C THR A 207 7.60 24.03 10.31
N GLU A 208 8.55 23.65 9.43
CA GLU A 208 8.29 23.44 7.99
C GLU A 208 7.16 22.42 7.77
N ILE A 209 7.20 21.32 8.53
CA ILE A 209 6.21 20.25 8.47
C ILE A 209 4.81 20.73 8.89
N PHE A 210 4.75 21.42 10.02
CA PHE A 210 3.51 21.95 10.57
C PHE A 210 2.89 22.97 9.60
N ASN A 211 3.66 23.94 9.12
CA ASN A 211 3.21 24.96 8.17
C ASN A 211 2.65 24.36 6.88
N PHE A 212 3.26 23.30 6.37
CA PHE A 212 2.76 22.57 5.22
C PHE A 212 1.42 21.88 5.50
N ASN A 213 1.29 21.18 6.64
CA ASN A 213 0.05 20.49 7.01
C ASN A 213 -1.14 21.45 7.19
N ILE A 214 -0.92 22.65 7.74
CA ILE A 214 -1.98 23.66 7.89
C ILE A 214 -2.19 24.55 6.65
N GLY A 215 -1.48 24.28 5.54
CA GLY A 215 -1.64 24.98 4.27
C GLY A 215 -1.01 26.39 4.21
N ARG A 216 -0.09 26.71 5.12
CA ARG A 216 0.73 27.94 5.05
C ARG A 216 1.88 27.82 4.06
N GLU A 217 2.41 26.61 3.88
CA GLU A 217 3.46 26.30 2.90
C GLU A 217 2.97 25.26 1.88
N ASN A 218 3.40 25.38 0.63
CA ASN A 218 2.97 24.50 -0.47
C ASN A 218 3.98 23.37 -0.77
N THR A 219 5.16 23.39 -0.14
CA THR A 219 6.27 22.47 -0.43
C THR A 219 7.11 22.22 0.79
N ILE A 220 7.74 21.04 0.88
CA ILE A 220 8.67 20.67 1.96
C ILE A 220 9.86 19.89 1.41
N ALA A 221 11.02 20.00 2.07
CA ALA A 221 12.26 19.40 1.58
C ALA A 221 12.29 17.86 1.66
N LYS A 222 11.57 17.24 2.61
CA LYS A 222 11.58 15.78 2.84
C LYS A 222 10.18 15.25 3.22
N PRO A 223 9.36 14.83 2.24
CA PRO A 223 7.97 14.42 2.43
C PRO A 223 7.82 12.98 2.99
N VAL A 224 8.39 12.67 4.16
CA VAL A 224 8.37 11.31 4.70
C VAL A 224 7.06 10.91 5.41
N LEU A 225 6.26 11.78 6.05
CA LEU A 225 5.06 11.38 6.82
C LEU A 225 4.05 12.55 7.07
N PHE A 226 3.27 12.97 6.06
CA PHE A 226 2.45 14.19 6.13
C PHE A 226 0.94 13.93 6.12
N GLN A 227 0.20 14.70 6.93
CA GLN A 227 -1.25 14.57 7.05
C GLN A 227 -2.01 15.11 5.84
N SER A 228 -1.45 16.09 5.14
CA SER A 228 -1.99 16.58 3.85
C SER A 228 -2.14 15.47 2.79
N ASN A 229 -1.54 14.30 3.02
CA ASN A 229 -1.73 13.11 2.19
C ASN A 229 -2.88 12.19 2.62
N PHE A 230 -3.32 12.30 3.87
CA PHE A 230 -4.39 11.47 4.43
C PHE A 230 -5.79 12.07 4.19
N ILE A 231 -5.87 13.40 4.07
CA ILE A 231 -7.12 14.11 3.77
C ILE A 231 -7.14 14.40 2.27
N ALA A 232 -8.10 13.80 1.56
CA ALA A 232 -8.37 14.11 0.15
C ALA A 232 -8.95 15.53 0.00
N ASN A 233 -8.11 16.54 0.21
CA ASN A 233 -8.36 17.85 -0.36
C ASN A 233 -8.03 17.77 -1.85
N ASN A 234 -8.80 18.48 -2.68
CA ASN A 234 -8.81 18.41 -4.15
C ASN A 234 -7.50 18.78 -4.89
N THR A 235 -6.38 18.80 -4.18
CA THR A 235 -5.02 18.94 -4.72
C THR A 235 -4.34 17.57 -4.65
N LYS A 236 -3.90 17.06 -5.82
CA LYS A 236 -3.25 15.76 -6.01
C LYS A 236 -2.54 15.22 -4.75
N SER A 237 -3.08 14.18 -4.12
CA SER A 237 -2.44 13.47 -2.99
C SER A 237 -1.00 13.07 -3.30
N ASP A 238 -0.12 12.93 -2.29
CA ASP A 238 1.23 12.39 -2.53
C ASP A 238 1.21 10.98 -3.11
N TYR A 239 0.12 10.20 -2.95
CA TYR A 239 -0.05 8.97 -3.72
C TYR A 239 -0.08 9.23 -5.22
N GLN A 240 -0.77 10.28 -5.64
CA GLN A 240 -0.85 10.72 -7.02
C GLN A 240 0.49 11.31 -7.49
N ILE A 241 1.19 12.08 -6.66
CA ILE A 241 2.52 12.63 -6.98
C ILE A 241 3.57 11.52 -7.05
N PHE A 242 3.57 10.57 -6.12
CA PHE A 242 4.46 9.40 -6.12
C PHE A 242 4.19 8.47 -7.30
N LYS A 243 2.92 8.30 -7.67
CA LYS A 243 2.51 7.52 -8.84
C LYS A 243 2.85 8.25 -10.14
N ASP A 244 2.69 9.56 -10.21
CA ASP A 244 3.12 10.39 -11.35
C ASP A 244 4.66 10.37 -11.47
N TYR A 245 5.39 10.34 -10.35
CA TYR A 245 6.84 10.20 -10.30
C TYR A 245 7.30 8.81 -10.79
N GLN A 246 6.65 7.71 -10.34
CA GLN A 246 6.90 6.36 -10.86
C GLN A 246 6.55 6.21 -12.35
N VAL A 247 5.51 6.88 -12.82
CA VAL A 247 5.13 6.90 -14.25
C VAL A 247 6.18 7.64 -15.08
N ASN A 248 6.82 8.67 -14.51
CA ASN A 248 7.85 9.46 -15.18
C ASN A 248 9.27 8.86 -15.09
N THR A 249 9.53 7.91 -14.18
CA THR A 249 10.86 7.26 -14.02
C THR A 249 11.01 5.90 -14.72
N ASN A 250 10.02 5.46 -15.51
CA ASN A 250 10.13 4.30 -16.40
C ASN A 250 10.45 2.94 -15.74
N GLU A 251 10.23 2.77 -14.43
CA GLU A 251 10.24 1.45 -13.79
C GLU A 251 8.83 0.87 -13.72
N TYR A 252 8.53 0.00 -14.69
CA TYR A 252 7.30 -0.78 -14.79
C TYR A 252 7.01 -1.58 -13.51
N VAL A 253 5.78 -1.45 -12.96
CA VAL A 253 5.08 -2.60 -12.39
C VAL A 253 3.72 -2.76 -13.07
N SER A 254 3.67 -3.78 -13.90
CA SER A 254 2.53 -4.32 -14.63
C SER A 254 1.26 -4.53 -13.78
N GLY A 255 0.10 -4.30 -14.40
CA GLY A 255 -1.07 -5.15 -14.20
C GLY A 255 -2.33 -4.45 -13.71
N LYS A 256 -3.11 -3.94 -14.67
CA LYS A 256 -4.57 -3.65 -14.60
C LYS A 256 -5.05 -2.89 -13.35
N LYS A 257 -5.08 -1.56 -13.45
CA LYS A 257 -6.14 -0.75 -12.82
C LYS A 257 -6.95 -0.07 -13.93
N THR A 258 -8.20 -0.47 -14.04
CA THR A 258 -9.24 0.27 -14.77
C THR A 258 -9.35 1.67 -14.17
N PHE A 259 -8.85 2.67 -14.88
CA PHE A 259 -9.14 4.07 -14.59
C PHE A 259 -10.54 4.38 -15.11
N GLN A 260 -11.46 4.78 -14.22
CA GLN A 260 -12.69 5.47 -14.61
C GLN A 260 -12.32 6.89 -15.05
N PRO A 261 -12.55 7.29 -16.31
CA PRO A 261 -12.34 8.67 -16.74
C PRO A 261 -13.57 9.51 -16.38
N PHE A 262 -13.39 10.51 -15.53
CA PHE A 262 -14.42 11.48 -15.13
C PHE A 262 -14.66 12.61 -16.17
N HIS A 263 -14.46 12.36 -17.46
CA HIS A 263 -14.80 13.34 -18.49
C HIS A 263 -14.99 12.65 -19.84
N ASP A 264 -16.16 12.81 -20.45
CA ASP A 264 -16.49 12.19 -21.74
C ASP A 264 -15.48 12.57 -22.83
N ARG A 265 -14.95 13.80 -22.77
CA ARG A 265 -13.88 14.30 -23.67
C ARG A 265 -12.56 13.52 -23.54
N LEU A 266 -12.17 13.11 -22.34
CA LEU A 266 -10.96 12.31 -22.10
C LEU A 266 -11.16 10.83 -22.48
N ARG A 267 -12.39 10.33 -22.34
CA ARG A 267 -12.79 9.01 -22.85
C ARG A 267 -12.68 8.97 -24.37
N LEU A 268 -13.20 10.00 -25.04
CA LEU A 268 -13.09 10.21 -26.48
C LEU A 268 -11.63 10.26 -26.94
N LEU A 269 -10.79 11.12 -26.35
CA LEU A 269 -9.36 11.21 -26.68
C LEU A 269 -8.64 9.86 -26.57
N LYS A 270 -8.93 9.10 -25.52
CA LYS A 270 -8.32 7.78 -25.31
C LYS A 270 -8.78 6.76 -26.36
N CYS A 271 -10.04 6.78 -26.75
CA CYS A 271 -10.56 5.97 -27.85
C CYS A 271 -9.89 6.33 -29.19
N LEU A 272 -9.66 7.62 -29.45
CA LEU A 272 -8.93 8.12 -30.63
C LEU A 272 -7.50 7.62 -30.70
N ILE A 273 -6.76 7.73 -29.59
CA ILE A 273 -5.37 7.27 -29.49
C ILE A 273 -5.28 5.75 -29.65
N ILE A 274 -6.23 4.98 -29.09
CA ILE A 274 -6.25 3.52 -29.17
C ILE A 274 -6.58 3.05 -30.60
N ALA A 275 -7.52 3.69 -31.28
CA ALA A 275 -7.88 3.36 -32.66
C ALA A 275 -6.70 3.60 -33.63
N LYS A 276 -5.90 4.65 -33.40
CA LYS A 276 -4.74 5.00 -34.24
C LYS A 276 -3.51 4.12 -33.99
N ARG A 277 -3.25 3.72 -32.73
CA ARG A 277 -2.04 2.94 -32.35
C ARG A 277 -2.11 1.44 -32.67
N LYS A 278 -3.28 0.88 -32.98
CA LYS A 278 -3.43 -0.55 -33.34
C LYS A 278 -4.43 -0.69 -34.51
N PRO A 279 -3.96 -0.57 -35.76
CA PRO A 279 -4.81 -0.39 -36.92
C PRO A 279 -5.33 -1.75 -37.40
N THR A 280 -6.25 -2.37 -36.67
CA THR A 280 -7.10 -3.37 -37.30
C THR A 280 -8.44 -2.73 -37.61
N LYS A 281 -8.82 -2.76 -38.88
CA LYS A 281 -10.03 -2.12 -39.45
C LYS A 281 -11.29 -2.45 -38.63
N GLU A 282 -11.38 -3.67 -38.10
CA GLU A 282 -12.47 -4.11 -37.21
C GLU A 282 -12.53 -3.42 -35.86
N ARG A 283 -11.38 -3.10 -35.24
CA ARG A 283 -11.33 -2.43 -33.92
C ARG A 283 -11.70 -0.96 -34.04
N SER A 284 -11.20 -0.28 -35.07
CA SER A 284 -11.58 1.11 -35.36
C SER A 284 -13.08 1.21 -35.67
N MET A 285 -13.64 0.29 -36.47
CA MET A 285 -15.08 0.24 -36.78
C MET A 285 -15.95 -0.06 -35.54
N LYS A 286 -15.50 -0.91 -34.61
CA LYS A 286 -16.23 -1.15 -33.35
C LYS A 286 -16.24 0.08 -32.44
N ILE A 287 -15.15 0.84 -32.42
CA ILE A 287 -15.05 2.09 -31.67
C ILE A 287 -15.94 3.16 -32.33
N ILE A 288 -15.92 3.30 -33.65
CA ILE A 288 -16.79 4.20 -34.42
C ILE A 288 -18.28 3.90 -34.14
N LYS A 289 -18.72 2.63 -34.26
CA LYS A 289 -20.10 2.22 -33.96
C LYS A 289 -20.52 2.43 -32.50
N ALA A 290 -19.57 2.43 -31.57
CA ALA A 290 -19.84 2.70 -30.16
C ALA A 290 -19.99 4.21 -29.89
N LEU A 291 -19.37 5.05 -30.72
CA LEU A 291 -19.46 6.51 -30.67
C LEU A 291 -20.67 7.05 -31.45
N GLU A 292 -21.15 6.36 -32.49
CA GLU A 292 -22.38 6.72 -33.23
C GLU A 292 -23.68 6.67 -32.39
N LYS A 293 -23.64 6.05 -31.21
CA LYS A 293 -24.80 5.88 -30.32
C LYS A 293 -24.94 6.96 -29.25
N VAL A 294 -24.04 7.92 -29.22
CA VAL A 294 -24.03 9.01 -28.25
C VAL A 294 -24.47 10.28 -29.00
N GLU A 295 -25.47 10.98 -28.45
CA GLU A 295 -25.99 12.21 -29.05
C GLU A 295 -25.21 13.40 -28.50
N GLU A 296 -24.33 14.01 -29.31
CA GLU A 296 -24.03 15.45 -29.26
C GLU A 296 -23.05 15.89 -30.38
N SER A 297 -23.14 17.17 -30.78
CA SER A 297 -22.51 17.78 -31.95
C SER A 297 -20.97 17.66 -32.04
N THR A 298 -20.29 17.45 -30.90
CA THR A 298 -18.83 17.32 -30.79
C THR A 298 -18.35 15.96 -31.30
N GLU A 299 -19.13 14.90 -31.14
CA GLU A 299 -18.73 13.55 -31.52
C GLU A 299 -18.76 13.33 -33.03
N LYS A 300 -19.67 13.98 -33.74
CA LYS A 300 -19.72 13.96 -35.21
C LYS A 300 -18.47 14.60 -35.83
N LYS A 301 -17.96 15.68 -35.22
CA LYS A 301 -16.70 16.32 -35.62
C LYS A 301 -15.49 15.41 -35.34
N VAL A 302 -15.51 14.68 -34.23
CA VAL A 302 -14.49 13.68 -33.88
C VAL A 302 -14.51 12.47 -34.82
N LEU A 303 -15.69 11.97 -35.20
CA LEU A 303 -15.85 10.89 -36.18
C LEU A 303 -15.33 11.29 -37.57
N ASN A 304 -15.60 12.52 -38.00
CA ASN A 304 -15.04 13.06 -39.25
C ASN A 304 -13.52 13.20 -39.20
N LEU A 305 -12.96 13.63 -38.07
CA LEU A 305 -11.50 13.71 -37.89
C LEU A 305 -10.85 12.32 -37.94
N LEU A 306 -11.47 11.31 -37.31
CA LEU A 306 -11.02 9.91 -37.40
C LEU A 306 -11.03 9.32 -38.81
N ALA A 307 -11.97 9.76 -39.65
CA ALA A 307 -12.08 9.35 -41.04
C ALA A 307 -11.17 10.16 -41.98
N SER A 308 -10.53 11.23 -41.49
CA SER A 308 -9.66 12.09 -42.28
C SER A 308 -8.25 11.50 -42.43
N ASP A 309 -7.68 11.66 -43.63
CA ASP A 309 -6.35 11.11 -43.99
C ASP A 309 -5.23 12.13 -43.69
N LEU A 310 -5.26 12.73 -42.49
CA LEU A 310 -4.34 13.81 -42.10
C LEU A 310 -2.97 13.28 -41.61
N PRO A 311 -1.87 14.01 -41.89
CA PRO A 311 -0.56 13.76 -41.28
C PRO A 311 -0.60 13.79 -39.75
N GLU A 312 0.29 13.04 -39.10
CA GLU A 312 0.19 12.74 -37.66
C GLU A 312 0.19 13.98 -36.77
N ASP A 313 1.08 14.94 -37.03
CA ASP A 313 1.23 16.15 -36.22
C ASP A 313 0.01 17.07 -36.37
N GLU A 314 -0.57 17.12 -37.57
CA GLU A 314 -1.76 17.93 -37.86
C GLU A 314 -3.03 17.30 -37.26
N PHE A 315 -3.14 15.97 -37.32
CA PHE A 315 -4.21 15.23 -36.66
C PHE A 315 -4.19 15.44 -35.14
N GLN A 316 -3.00 15.35 -34.52
CA GLN A 316 -2.85 15.55 -33.07
C GLN A 316 -3.21 16.97 -32.67
N LYS A 317 -2.75 17.97 -33.43
CA LYS A 317 -3.09 19.38 -33.20
C LYS A 317 -4.60 19.64 -33.31
N LYS A 318 -5.24 19.19 -34.40
CA LYS A 318 -6.70 19.36 -34.59
C LYS A 318 -7.52 18.59 -33.55
N ALA A 319 -7.06 17.43 -33.11
CA ALA A 319 -7.73 16.67 -32.05
C ALA A 319 -7.66 17.42 -30.71
N LEU A 320 -6.52 18.03 -30.39
CA LEU A 320 -6.36 18.86 -29.20
C LEU A 320 -7.24 20.11 -29.28
N ASP A 321 -7.24 20.82 -30.41
CA ASP A 321 -8.10 21.99 -30.62
C ASP A 321 -9.59 21.67 -30.43
N LEU A 322 -10.04 20.52 -30.94
CA LEU A 322 -11.43 20.06 -30.78
C LEU A 322 -11.83 19.73 -29.33
N ILE A 323 -10.85 19.32 -28.50
CA ILE A 323 -11.06 18.96 -27.09
C ILE A 323 -11.02 20.19 -26.19
N PHE A 324 -10.17 21.15 -26.53
CA PHE A 324 -9.86 22.33 -25.72
C PHE A 324 -10.56 23.62 -26.18
N GLN A 325 -11.38 23.59 -27.23
CA GLN A 325 -12.32 24.67 -27.50
C GLN A 325 -13.25 24.86 -26.28
N VAL A 326 -13.03 25.97 -25.57
CA VAL A 326 -13.91 26.51 -24.53
C VAL A 326 -15.25 26.81 -25.20
N PRO A 327 -16.40 26.46 -24.60
CA PRO A 327 -17.67 26.95 -25.11
C PRO A 327 -17.61 28.47 -25.09
N GLU A 328 -17.68 29.12 -26.25
CA GLU A 328 -18.01 30.54 -26.27
C GLU A 328 -19.34 30.70 -25.55
N GLU A 329 -19.36 31.59 -24.56
CA GLU A 329 -20.53 31.91 -23.75
C GLU A 329 -21.76 32.11 -24.64
N GLN A 330 -22.83 31.36 -24.36
CA GLN A 330 -24.18 31.68 -24.79
C GLN A 330 -25.02 32.05 -23.59
#